data_AF-A0A0H3MPI7-F1
#
_entry.id   AF-A0A0H3MPI7-F1
#
_cell.length_a   1.000
_cell.length_b   1.000
_cell.length_c   1.000
_cell.angle_alpha   90.00
_cell.angle_beta   90.00
_cell.angle_gamma   90.00
#
_symmetry.space_group_name_H-M   'P 1'
#
loop_
_entity.id
_entity.type
_entity.pdbx_description
1 polymer ?
#
loop_
_entity_poly.entity_id
_entity_poly.type
_entity_poly.pdbx_seq_one_letter_code
_entity_poly.pdbx_strand_id
1 'polypeptide(L)'
;MRSMIDNLTVQSEHLNSLASQHENEAACASSGVSAAAGLANAVSTSHGSYCAQFNDTLKMYEDAHRTLGESLHTGGIDLARVLRVAAAMYCDADEICGSDIKSAFG
;
A
#
# COMPACT_ATOMS: atom_id res chain seq x y z
N MET A 1 39.42 -6.26 2.76
CA MET A 1 38.46 -5.67 3.71
C MET A 1 37.44 -4.86 2.92
N ARG A 2 36.36 -5.51 2.48
CA ARG A 2 35.25 -4.88 1.76
C ARG A 2 34.35 -4.29 2.85
N SER A 3 34.33 -2.96 2.88
CA SER A 3 34.03 -2.14 4.06
C SER A 3 32.57 -2.27 4.49
N MET A 4 32.31 -2.26 5.80
CA MET A 4 30.98 -2.31 6.46
C MET A 4 29.99 -1.20 6.06
N ILE A 5 30.39 -0.31 5.15
CA ILE A 5 29.62 0.85 4.66
C ILE A 5 28.57 0.44 3.62
N ASP A 6 28.80 -0.65 2.88
CA ASP A 6 27.86 -1.13 1.84
C ASP A 6 26.59 -1.81 2.42
N ASN A 7 26.47 -1.93 3.75
CA ASN A 7 25.34 -2.60 4.41
C ASN A 7 24.33 -1.62 5.03
N LEU A 8 24.75 -0.40 5.38
CA LEU A 8 23.88 0.62 6.01
C LEU A 8 23.09 1.44 4.98
N THR A 9 23.70 1.72 3.83
CA THR A 9 23.07 2.44 2.71
C THR A 9 21.99 1.64 1.98
N VAL A 10 21.92 0.32 2.20
CA VAL A 10 20.97 -0.58 1.51
C VAL A 10 19.57 -0.61 2.16
N GLN A 11 19.35 -0.01 3.33
CA GLN A 11 18.08 -0.19 4.05
C GLN A 11 17.04 0.92 3.82
N SER A 12 17.39 2.20 3.82
CA SER A 12 16.37 3.27 3.71
C SER A 12 15.80 3.44 2.31
N GLU A 13 16.62 3.35 1.25
CA GLU A 13 16.15 3.41 -0.14
C GLU A 13 15.26 2.21 -0.51
N HIS A 14 15.59 1.00 -0.04
CA HIS A 14 14.74 -0.18 -0.24
C HIS A 14 13.39 -0.05 0.46
N LEU A 15 13.38 0.45 1.70
CA LEU A 15 12.14 0.66 2.46
C LEU A 15 11.25 1.73 1.79
N ASN A 16 11.85 2.79 1.23
CA ASN A 16 11.12 3.80 0.46
C ASN A 16 10.58 3.25 -0.88
N SER A 17 11.34 2.41 -1.57
CA SER A 17 10.90 1.72 -2.79
C SER A 17 9.72 0.77 -2.50
N LEU A 18 9.82 0.00 -1.41
CA LEU A 18 8.76 -0.91 -0.96
C LEU A 18 7.49 -0.15 -0.52
N ALA A 19 7.65 0.97 0.17
CA ALA A 19 6.54 1.86 0.52
C ALA A 19 5.82 2.38 -0.73
N SER A 20 6.58 2.81 -1.74
CA SER A 20 6.02 3.30 -3.00
C SER A 20 5.30 2.19 -3.78
N GLN A 21 5.79 0.94 -3.73
CA GLN A 21 5.09 -0.21 -4.29
C GLN A 21 3.75 -0.45 -3.61
N HIS A 22 3.69 -0.42 -2.27
CA HIS A 22 2.45 -0.63 -1.54
C HIS A 22 1.42 0.49 -1.75
N GLU A 23 1.85 1.73 -1.93
CA GLU A 23 0.94 2.82 -2.34
C GLU A 23 0.36 2.59 -3.74
N ASN A 24 1.17 2.09 -4.67
CA ASN A 24 0.73 1.81 -6.03
C ASN A 24 -0.23 0.61 -6.08
N GLU A 25 0.04 -0.44 -5.30
CA GLU A 25 -0.86 -1.58 -5.12
C GLU A 25 -2.17 -1.18 -4.42
N ALA A 26 -2.10 -0.29 -3.42
CA ALA A 26 -3.28 0.28 -2.77
C ALA A 26 -4.13 1.12 -3.75
N ALA A 27 -3.51 1.82 -4.69
CA ALA A 27 -4.22 2.52 -5.76
C ALA A 27 -4.87 1.54 -6.75
N CYS A 28 -4.17 0.45 -7.10
CA CYS A 28 -4.73 -0.63 -7.93
C CYS A 28 -5.94 -1.30 -7.26
N ALA A 29 -5.91 -1.54 -5.94
CA ALA A 29 -7.06 -2.09 -5.20
C ALA A 29 -8.30 -1.19 -5.33
N SER A 30 -8.14 0.14 -5.19
CA SER A 30 -9.22 1.12 -5.40
C SER A 30 -9.73 1.13 -6.85
N SER A 31 -8.86 0.90 -7.83
CA SER A 31 -9.26 0.79 -9.23
C SER A 31 -10.13 -0.46 -9.50
N GLY A 32 -9.84 -1.58 -8.85
CA GLY A 32 -10.64 -2.81 -8.93
C GLY A 32 -12.04 -2.68 -8.32
N VAL A 33 -12.19 -1.90 -7.24
CA VAL A 33 -13.50 -1.51 -6.69
C VAL A 33 -14.31 -0.71 -7.71
N SER A 34 -13.64 0.24 -8.37
CA SER A 34 -14.28 1.13 -9.34
C SER A 34 -14.75 0.37 -10.59
N ALA A 35 -14.03 -0.67 -10.99
CA ALA A 35 -14.39 -1.52 -12.12
C ALA A 35 -15.61 -2.42 -11.85
N ALA A 36 -15.83 -2.82 -10.59
CA ALA A 36 -16.98 -3.63 -10.19
C ALA A 36 -18.24 -2.79 -9.95
N ALA A 37 -18.10 -1.49 -9.66
CA ALA A 37 -19.19 -0.62 -9.29
C ALA A 37 -20.23 -0.44 -10.40
N GLY A 38 -21.52 -0.52 -10.05
CA GLY A 38 -22.63 -0.21 -10.95
C GLY A 38 -23.07 -1.36 -11.87
N LEU A 39 -22.48 -2.54 -11.71
CA LEU A 39 -22.85 -3.75 -12.44
C LEU A 39 -24.30 -4.18 -12.12
N ALA A 40 -24.69 -4.14 -10.85
CA ALA A 40 -26.06 -4.41 -10.41
C ALA A 40 -27.06 -3.40 -11.00
N ASN A 41 -26.67 -2.13 -11.13
CA ASN A 41 -27.51 -1.09 -11.70
C ASN A 41 -27.70 -1.28 -13.22
N ALA A 42 -26.63 -1.67 -13.93
CA ALA A 42 -26.68 -1.99 -15.36
C ALA A 42 -27.60 -3.20 -15.65
N VAL A 43 -27.52 -4.24 -14.82
CA VAL A 43 -28.37 -5.42 -15.00
C VAL A 43 -29.82 -5.14 -14.60
N SER A 44 -30.06 -4.38 -13.53
CA SER A 44 -31.39 -3.90 -13.17
C SER A 44 -32.03 -3.06 -14.28
N THR A 45 -31.25 -2.23 -14.97
CA THR A 45 -31.74 -1.40 -16.08
C THR A 45 -32.10 -2.24 -17.31
N SER A 46 -31.32 -3.28 -17.61
CA SER A 46 -31.50 -4.08 -18.82
C SER A 46 -32.51 -5.23 -18.69
N HIS A 47 -32.58 -5.89 -17.52
CA HIS A 47 -33.40 -7.08 -17.31
C HIS A 47 -34.52 -6.87 -16.28
N GLY A 48 -34.56 -5.70 -15.63
CA GLY A 48 -35.62 -5.33 -14.69
C GLY A 48 -35.76 -6.33 -13.52
N SER A 49 -36.99 -6.51 -13.06
CA SER A 49 -37.31 -7.38 -11.92
C SER A 49 -37.12 -8.88 -12.19
N TYR A 50 -37.00 -9.31 -13.45
CA TYR A 50 -36.78 -10.73 -13.79
C TYR A 50 -35.45 -11.26 -13.24
N CYS A 51 -34.46 -10.38 -13.08
CA CYS A 51 -33.16 -10.69 -12.52
C CYS A 51 -32.99 -10.15 -11.09
N ALA A 52 -34.07 -9.90 -10.34
CA ALA A 52 -33.99 -9.28 -9.00
C ALA A 52 -32.99 -9.99 -8.07
N GLN A 53 -33.06 -11.32 -7.97
CA GLN A 53 -32.15 -12.10 -7.12
C GLN A 53 -30.69 -12.05 -7.60
N PHE A 54 -30.48 -11.94 -8.92
CA PHE A 54 -29.16 -11.76 -9.51
C PHE A 54 -28.62 -10.35 -9.24
N ASN A 55 -29.47 -9.32 -9.33
CA ASN A 55 -29.12 -7.94 -8.98
C ASN A 55 -28.74 -7.80 -7.50
N ASP A 56 -29.46 -8.49 -6.61
CA ASP A 56 -29.14 -8.50 -5.18
C ASP A 56 -27.79 -9.18 -4.92
N THR A 57 -27.50 -10.27 -5.64
CA THR A 57 -26.20 -10.94 -5.59
C THR A 57 -25.08 -10.04 -6.11
N LEU A 58 -25.31 -9.29 -7.19
CA LEU A 58 -24.36 -8.31 -7.72
C LEU A 58 -24.11 -7.15 -6.74
N LYS A 59 -25.13 -6.67 -6.03
CA LYS A 59 -24.95 -5.66 -4.98
C LYS A 59 -24.09 -6.19 -3.83
N MET A 60 -24.35 -7.42 -3.38
CA MET A 60 -23.51 -8.07 -2.36
C MET A 60 -22.06 -8.22 -2.83
N TYR A 61 -21.86 -8.57 -4.11
CA TYR A 61 -20.53 -8.63 -4.71
C TYR A 61 -19.85 -7.25 -4.74
N GLU A 62 -20.54 -6.20 -5.19
CA GLU A 62 -20.05 -4.82 -5.19
C GLU A 62 -19.64 -4.35 -3.78
N ASP A 63 -20.48 -4.61 -2.77
CA ASP A 63 -20.20 -4.25 -1.38
C ASP A 63 -19.01 -5.02 -0.79
N ALA A 64 -18.89 -6.31 -1.09
CA ALA A 64 -17.76 -7.13 -0.68
C ALA A 64 -16.46 -6.65 -1.34
N HIS A 65 -16.49 -6.34 -2.64
CA HIS A 65 -15.35 -5.79 -3.36
C HIS A 65 -14.93 -4.43 -2.81
N ARG A 66 -15.89 -3.54 -2.55
CA ARG A 66 -15.64 -2.23 -1.95
C ARG A 66 -14.97 -2.35 -0.59
N THR A 67 -15.52 -3.17 0.30
CA THR A 67 -14.99 -3.39 1.66
C THR A 67 -13.57 -3.98 1.62
N LEU A 68 -13.33 -4.95 0.73
CA LEU A 68 -12.01 -5.54 0.53
C LEU A 68 -11.01 -4.51 -0.01
N GLY A 69 -11.41 -3.71 -1.00
CA GLY A 69 -10.56 -2.68 -1.60
C GLY A 69 -10.22 -1.56 -0.60
N GLU A 70 -11.18 -1.09 0.20
CA GLU A 70 -10.96 -0.13 1.28
C GLU A 70 -9.96 -0.68 2.33
N SER A 71 -10.09 -1.97 2.68
CA SER A 71 -9.20 -2.64 3.64
C SER A 71 -7.78 -2.78 3.08
N LEU A 72 -7.64 -3.21 1.82
CA LEU A 72 -6.34 -3.33 1.14
C LEU A 72 -5.68 -1.96 0.95
N HIS A 73 -6.46 -0.95 0.58
CA HIS A 73 -5.98 0.42 0.43
C HIS A 73 -5.44 0.93 1.77
N THR A 74 -6.23 0.83 2.84
CA THR A 74 -5.83 1.27 4.18
C THR A 74 -4.58 0.54 4.68
N GLY A 75 -4.56 -0.79 4.55
CA GLY A 75 -3.41 -1.60 4.94
C GLY A 75 -2.14 -1.27 4.16
N GLY A 76 -2.25 -1.03 2.85
CA GLY A 76 -1.13 -0.62 2.00
C GLY A 76 -0.56 0.75 2.39
N ILE A 77 -1.41 1.73 2.67
CA ILE A 77 -1.00 3.06 3.14
C ILE A 77 -0.33 2.97 4.53
N ASP A 78 -0.90 2.20 5.45
CA ASP A 78 -0.33 2.02 6.78
C ASP A 78 1.04 1.33 6.73
N LEU A 79 1.19 0.31 5.89
CA LEU A 79 2.45 -0.36 5.68
C LEU A 79 3.49 0.59 5.07
N ALA A 80 3.12 1.36 4.05
CA ALA A 80 4.00 2.37 3.45
C ALA A 80 4.46 3.41 4.48
N ARG A 81 3.56 3.84 5.37
CA ARG A 81 3.89 4.76 6.48
C ARG A 81 4.90 4.14 7.44
N VAL A 82 4.70 2.89 7.87
CA VAL A 82 5.63 2.20 8.78
C VAL A 82 7.01 2.03 8.14
N LEU A 83 7.05 1.67 6.85
CA LEU A 83 8.31 1.53 6.10
C LEU A 83 9.09 2.86 6.02
N ARG A 84 8.39 3.98 5.79
CA ARG A 84 9.03 5.31 5.80
C ARG A 84 9.56 5.71 7.18
N VAL A 85 8.82 5.41 8.24
CA VAL A 85 9.28 5.66 9.62
C VAL A 85 10.54 4.84 9.90
N ALA A 86 10.56 3.55 9.52
CA ALA A 86 11.73 2.72 9.66
C ALA A 86 12.93 3.27 8.87
N ALA A 87 12.72 3.70 7.62
CA ALA A 87 13.76 4.33 6.81
C ALA A 87 14.36 5.58 7.47
N ALA A 88 13.51 6.45 8.02
CA ALA A 88 13.95 7.65 8.75
C ALA A 88 14.79 7.28 9.98
N MET A 89 14.34 6.32 10.80
CA MET A 89 15.08 5.86 11.97
C MET A 89 16.46 5.27 11.62
N TYR A 90 16.56 4.55 10.50
CA TYR A 90 17.85 4.04 10.02
C TYR A 90 18.78 5.17 9.58
N CYS A 91 18.26 6.18 8.88
CA CYS A 91 19.04 7.36 8.51
C CYS A 91 19.54 8.13 9.74
N ASP A 92 18.67 8.38 10.71
CA ASP A 92 19.03 9.11 11.95
C ASP A 92 20.10 8.35 12.74
N ALA A 93 19.98 7.02 12.83
CA ALA A 93 20.96 6.19 13.52
C ALA A 93 22.33 6.21 12.81
N ASP A 94 22.34 6.18 11.47
CA ASP A 94 23.58 6.25 10.68
C ASP A 94 24.26 7.62 10.82
N GLU A 95 23.48 8.71 10.85
CA GLU A 95 24.00 10.07 11.05
C GLU A 95 24.62 10.25 12.44
N ILE A 96 23.93 9.81 13.49
CA ILE A 96 24.43 9.87 14.88
C ILE A 96 25.74 9.07 15.00
N CYS A 97 25.76 7.82 14.52
CA CYS A 97 26.93 6.97 14.58
C CYS A 97 28.11 7.56 13.78
N GLY A 98 27.84 8.12 12.60
CA GLY A 98 28.84 8.80 11.79
C GLY A 98 29.41 10.05 12.46
N SER A 99 28.60 10.79 13.21
CA SER A 99 29.03 11.96 13.97
C SER A 99 29.92 11.59 15.16
N ASP A 100 29.57 10.54 15.91
CA ASP A 100 30.34 10.05 17.05
C ASP A 100 31.72 9.51 16.62
N ILE A 101 31.77 8.77 15.50
CA ILE A 101 33.04 8.29 14.93
C ILE A 101 33.93 9.46 14.50
N LYS A 102 33.37 10.49 13.85
CA LYS A 102 34.13 11.68 13.47
C LYS A 102 34.67 12.42 14.69
N SER A 103 33.89 12.52 15.77
CA SER A 103 34.34 13.17 17.01
C SER A 103 35.35 12.36 17.81
N ALA A 104 35.35 11.03 17.71
CA ALA A 104 36.29 10.17 18.42
C ALA A 104 37.66 10.03 17.74
N PHE A 105 37.72 10.22 16.41
CA PHE A 105 38.92 9.95 15.59
C PHE A 105 39.40 11.15 14.73
N GLY A 106 38.75 12.31 14.85
CA GLY A 106 39.07 13.55 14.15
C GLY A 106 39.75 14.60 15.02
#